data_AF-A0A1Q5M763-F1
#
_entry.id   AF-A0A1Q5M763-F1
#
_cell.length_a   1.000
_cell.length_b   1.000
_cell.length_c   1.000
_cell.angle_alpha   90.00
_cell.angle_beta   90.00
_cell.angle_gamma   90.00
#
_symmetry.space_group_name_H-M   'P 1'
#
loop_
_entity.id
_entity.type
_entity.pdbx_description
1 polymer ?
#
loop_
_entity_poly.entity_id
_entity_poly.type
_entity_poly.pdbx_seq_one_letter_code
_entity_poly.pdbx_strand_id
1 'polypeptide(L)'
;MTLVSRERLFATPLHLHQGDARQPLGIMPRRDGDHFVATYDPERASLDAAAMLARVRLSSEGIAVSEVILVDHDPDLTALYHAASKLLLDVEVTSGPRITEPVVKVISQDPTQAVYVIPEDWDLSDALDRLPIAFATARPEIARYLERIEQAKKDTEGKIDEALDMVTALILETDDPRGVLDEVVRICRQVRTDRSAGGAPAEAA
;
A
#
# COMPACT_ATOMS: atom_id res chain seq x y z
N MET A 1 -0.88 -4.63 23.15
CA MET A 1 -2.24 -4.49 22.60
C MET A 1 -2.19 -3.36 21.59
N THR A 2 -1.73 -3.68 20.38
CA THR A 2 -1.59 -2.71 19.30
C THR A 2 -2.92 -2.72 18.57
N LEU A 3 -3.83 -1.85 19.01
CA LEU A 3 -5.01 -1.51 18.22
C LEU A 3 -4.47 -0.97 16.90
N VAL A 4 -4.67 -1.73 15.82
CA VAL A 4 -4.68 -1.19 14.46
C VAL A 4 -5.54 0.07 14.55
N SER A 5 -4.91 1.24 14.47
CA SER A 5 -5.62 2.49 14.58
C SER A 5 -6.67 2.51 13.47
N ARG A 6 -7.93 2.56 13.89
CA ARG A 6 -9.16 2.53 13.09
C ARG A 6 -9.15 3.48 11.88
N GLU A 7 -8.20 4.42 11.86
CA GLU A 7 -7.94 5.39 10.80
C GLU A 7 -7.43 4.76 9.48
N ARG A 8 -6.76 3.59 9.50
CA ARG A 8 -6.18 3.00 8.28
C ARG A 8 -7.12 2.10 7.47
N LEU A 9 -8.26 1.69 8.04
CA LEU A 9 -9.34 1.01 7.32
C LEU A 9 -10.14 1.94 6.40
N PHE A 10 -9.84 3.25 6.39
CA PHE A 10 -10.45 4.27 5.54
C PHE A 10 -9.41 4.97 4.65
N ALA A 11 -8.39 4.23 4.23
CA ALA A 11 -7.42 4.73 3.27
C ALA A 11 -8.10 5.08 1.94
N THR A 12 -7.74 6.23 1.38
CA THR A 12 -8.45 6.86 0.27
C THR A 12 -7.51 6.97 -0.94
N PRO A 13 -7.97 6.68 -2.18
CA PRO A 13 -7.12 6.83 -3.36
C PRO A 13 -6.83 8.32 -3.63
N LEU A 14 -5.63 8.59 -4.11
CA LEU A 14 -5.17 9.91 -4.55
C LEU A 14 -4.97 9.90 -6.07
N HIS A 15 -5.75 10.68 -6.78
CA HIS A 15 -5.61 10.94 -8.20
C HIS A 15 -4.66 12.13 -8.39
N LEU A 16 -3.53 11.89 -9.04
CA LEU A 16 -2.50 12.90 -9.28
C LEU A 16 -2.48 13.26 -10.78
N HIS A 17 -2.81 14.52 -11.08
CA HIS A 17 -2.78 15.06 -12.43
C HIS A 17 -1.55 15.93 -12.64
N GLN A 18 -1.02 15.92 -13.85
CA GLN A 18 -0.05 16.91 -14.28
C GLN A 18 -0.75 18.24 -14.60
N GLY A 19 -0.29 19.33 -14.00
CA GLY A 19 -0.83 20.68 -14.18
C GLY A 19 0.04 21.57 -15.05
N ASP A 20 -0.34 22.84 -15.11
CA ASP A 20 0.39 23.95 -15.76
C ASP A 20 0.88 24.94 -14.69
N ALA A 21 1.94 25.72 -14.99
CA ALA A 21 2.79 26.52 -14.10
C ALA A 21 2.12 27.69 -13.34
N ARG A 22 0.79 27.69 -13.27
CA ARG A 22 -0.05 28.77 -12.73
C ARG A 22 -0.51 28.53 -11.30
N GLN A 23 -0.16 27.41 -10.68
CA GLN A 23 -0.58 27.10 -9.31
C GLN A 23 0.30 27.81 -8.27
N PRO A 24 -0.28 28.37 -7.19
CA PRO A 24 0.47 29.10 -6.17
C PRO A 24 1.31 28.17 -5.26
N LEU A 25 0.95 26.89 -5.16
CA LEU A 25 1.63 25.87 -4.36
C LEU A 25 2.02 24.69 -5.25
N GLY A 26 3.08 23.96 -4.89
CA GLY A 26 3.56 22.81 -5.66
C GLY A 26 2.57 21.64 -5.72
N ILE A 27 1.62 21.57 -4.78
CA ILE A 27 0.49 20.63 -4.76
C ILE A 27 -0.67 21.18 -3.93
N MET A 28 -1.89 20.95 -4.38
CA MET A 28 -3.12 21.21 -3.63
C MET A 28 -4.07 20.01 -3.70
N PRO A 29 -4.07 19.11 -2.71
CA PRO A 29 -5.03 18.02 -2.63
C PRO A 29 -6.41 18.60 -2.30
N ARG A 30 -7.43 18.18 -3.06
CA ARG A 30 -8.84 18.47 -2.79
C ARG A 30 -9.60 17.16 -2.71
N ARG A 31 -10.58 17.08 -1.81
CA ARG A 31 -11.49 15.93 -1.78
C ARG A 31 -12.45 16.02 -2.96
N ASP A 32 -12.63 14.90 -3.67
CA ASP A 32 -13.59 14.75 -4.75
C ASP A 32 -14.37 13.45 -4.51
N GLY A 33 -15.53 13.55 -3.86
CA GLY A 33 -16.29 12.38 -3.42
C GLY A 33 -15.54 11.49 -2.43
N ASP A 34 -15.23 10.27 -2.87
CA ASP A 34 -14.56 9.20 -2.14
C ASP A 34 -13.06 9.12 -2.39
N HIS A 35 -12.48 10.04 -3.16
CA HIS A 35 -11.05 10.11 -3.44
C HIS A 35 -10.51 11.53 -3.23
N PHE A 36 -9.18 11.66 -3.27
CA PHE A 36 -8.51 12.96 -3.33
C PHE A 36 -7.97 13.19 -4.73
N VAL A 37 -8.01 14.44 -5.17
CA VAL A 37 -7.42 14.90 -6.42
C VAL A 37 -6.33 15.90 -6.08
N ALA A 38 -5.13 15.69 -6.57
CA ALA A 38 -4.06 16.67 -6.53
C ALA A 38 -3.58 16.97 -7.94
N THR A 39 -3.09 18.18 -8.13
CA THR A 39 -2.41 18.59 -9.35
C THR A 39 -1.03 19.08 -8.97
N TYR A 40 -0.02 18.70 -9.73
CA TYR A 40 1.36 19.14 -9.53
C TYR A 40 1.90 19.83 -10.77
N ASP A 41 2.88 20.71 -10.56
CA ASP A 41 3.60 21.40 -11.63
C ASP A 41 4.98 20.73 -11.80
N PRO A 42 5.26 20.10 -12.96
CA PRO A 42 6.52 19.40 -13.18
C PRO A 42 7.74 20.35 -13.19
N GLU A 43 7.55 21.65 -13.43
CA GLU A 43 8.65 22.63 -13.33
C GLU A 43 9.04 22.93 -11.88
N ARG A 44 8.18 22.60 -10.91
CA ARG A 44 8.38 22.91 -9.49
C ARG A 44 8.67 21.71 -8.62
N ALA A 45 8.14 20.55 -8.98
CA ALA A 45 8.36 19.30 -8.27
C ALA A 45 8.33 18.14 -9.26
N SER A 46 9.25 17.19 -9.08
CA SER A 46 9.17 15.91 -9.76
C SER A 46 7.90 15.16 -9.32
N LEU A 47 7.45 14.21 -10.13
CA LEU A 47 6.25 13.43 -9.87
C LEU A 47 6.32 12.66 -8.53
N ASP A 48 7.47 12.07 -8.22
CA ASP A 48 7.73 11.36 -6.97
C ASP A 48 7.66 12.28 -5.76
N ALA A 49 8.31 13.44 -5.83
CA ALA A 49 8.26 14.46 -4.79
C ALA A 49 6.83 14.98 -4.60
N ALA A 50 6.08 15.11 -5.69
CA ALA A 50 4.69 15.49 -5.69
C ALA A 50 3.81 14.45 -4.97
N ALA A 51 3.90 13.18 -5.37
CA ALA A 51 3.18 12.09 -4.71
C ALA A 51 3.49 12.02 -3.21
N MET A 52 4.78 12.11 -2.83
CA MET A 52 5.22 12.12 -1.43
C MET A 52 4.64 13.31 -0.65
N LEU A 53 4.73 14.53 -1.19
CA LEU A 53 4.21 15.74 -0.54
C LEU A 53 2.68 15.66 -0.33
N ALA A 54 1.94 15.13 -1.31
CA ALA A 54 0.51 14.93 -1.18
C ALA A 54 0.16 13.92 -0.07
N ARG A 55 0.88 12.79 0.00
CA ARG A 55 0.73 11.80 1.08
C ARG A 55 1.02 12.40 2.46
N VAL A 56 2.15 13.12 2.60
CA VAL A 56 2.52 13.78 3.86
C VAL A 56 1.46 14.81 4.28
N ARG A 57 0.96 15.60 3.32
CA ARG A 57 -0.08 16.59 3.60
C ARG A 57 -1.37 15.94 4.08
N LEU A 58 -1.87 14.93 3.37
CA LEU A 58 -3.08 14.21 3.74
C LEU A 58 -2.92 13.50 5.09
N SER A 59 -1.76 12.89 5.33
CA SER A 59 -1.44 12.25 6.61
C SER A 59 -1.47 13.24 7.78
N SER A 60 -0.98 14.48 7.58
CA SER A 60 -1.07 15.54 8.60
C SER A 60 -2.50 15.95 8.96
N GLU A 61 -3.48 15.61 8.10
CA GLU A 61 -4.91 15.83 8.31
C GLU A 61 -5.63 14.55 8.78
N GLY A 62 -4.88 13.50 9.11
CA GLY A 62 -5.41 12.20 9.56
C GLY A 62 -5.94 11.32 8.43
N ILE A 63 -5.56 11.60 7.18
CA ILE A 63 -6.05 10.88 5.99
C ILE A 63 -4.93 9.99 5.47
N ALA A 64 -5.16 8.67 5.50
CA ALA A 64 -4.27 7.69 4.89
C ALA A 64 -4.55 7.58 3.38
N VAL A 65 -3.49 7.53 2.57
CA VAL A 65 -3.60 7.29 1.13
C VAL A 65 -3.38 5.82 0.85
N SER A 66 -4.38 5.14 0.27
CA SER A 66 -4.27 3.72 -0.11
C SER A 66 -3.46 3.54 -1.38
N GLU A 67 -3.62 4.46 -2.32
CA GLU A 67 -3.09 4.33 -3.67
C GLU A 67 -2.84 5.70 -4.29
N VAL A 68 -1.77 5.80 -5.09
CA VAL A 68 -1.55 6.94 -5.97
C VAL A 68 -1.86 6.51 -7.41
N ILE A 69 -2.90 7.11 -7.97
CA ILE A 69 -3.35 6.88 -9.34
C ILE A 69 -2.90 8.08 -10.17
N LEU A 70 -2.01 7.83 -11.12
CA LEU A 70 -1.58 8.84 -12.06
C LEU A 70 -2.63 9.01 -13.15
N VAL A 71 -3.13 10.24 -13.30
CA VAL A 71 -4.12 10.56 -14.32
C VAL A 71 -3.46 11.32 -15.44
N ASP A 72 -3.76 10.95 -16.68
CA ASP A 72 -3.19 11.55 -17.90
C ASP A 72 -1.66 11.35 -18.07
N HIS A 73 -1.10 10.33 -17.40
CA HIS A 73 0.31 9.95 -17.53
C HIS A 73 0.47 8.74 -18.47
N ASP A 74 1.74 8.41 -18.76
CA ASP A 74 2.10 7.19 -19.46
C ASP A 74 1.46 5.94 -18.78
N PRO A 75 0.86 5.00 -19.55
CA PRO A 75 0.21 3.82 -18.98
C PRO A 75 1.14 2.91 -18.18
N ASP A 76 2.40 2.76 -18.60
CA ASP A 76 3.37 1.90 -17.90
C ASP A 76 3.80 2.55 -16.59
N LEU A 77 3.99 3.88 -16.61
CA LEU A 77 4.22 4.66 -15.38
C LEU A 77 3.05 4.55 -14.40
N THR A 78 1.82 4.59 -14.92
CA THR A 78 0.60 4.44 -14.12
C THR A 78 0.50 3.04 -13.52
N ALA A 79 0.77 1.99 -14.31
CA ALA A 79 0.80 0.61 -13.85
C ALA A 79 1.87 0.38 -12.77
N LEU A 80 3.03 1.00 -12.92
CA LEU A 80 4.11 0.97 -11.96
C LEU A 80 3.71 1.60 -10.61
N TYR A 81 3.14 2.82 -10.61
CA TYR A 81 2.67 3.47 -9.39
C TYR A 81 1.54 2.70 -8.70
N HIS A 82 0.64 2.10 -9.49
CA HIS A 82 -0.40 1.21 -8.99
C HIS A 82 0.19 -0.02 -8.30
N ALA A 83 1.14 -0.70 -8.94
CA ALA A 83 1.79 -1.89 -8.39
C ALA A 83 2.62 -1.58 -7.14
N ALA A 84 3.36 -0.47 -7.13
CA ALA A 84 4.11 -0.01 -5.96
C ALA A 84 3.19 0.34 -4.78
N SER A 85 2.08 1.02 -5.05
CA SER A 85 1.09 1.39 -4.02
C SER A 85 0.49 0.17 -3.31
N LYS A 86 0.22 -0.92 -4.05
CA LYS A 86 -0.26 -2.19 -3.47
C LYS A 86 0.71 -2.81 -2.47
N LEU A 87 2.00 -2.45 -2.55
CA LEU A 87 3.05 -2.90 -1.64
C LEU A 87 3.41 -1.83 -0.59
N LEU A 88 2.63 -0.75 -0.51
CA LEU A 88 2.89 0.43 0.32
C LEU A 88 4.27 1.04 0.08
N LEU A 89 4.69 1.07 -1.19
CA LEU A 89 5.93 1.69 -1.62
C LEU A 89 5.64 3.03 -2.29
N ASP A 90 6.40 4.06 -1.92
CA ASP A 90 6.55 5.23 -2.77
C ASP A 90 7.45 4.89 -3.95
N VAL A 91 7.35 5.66 -5.05
CA VAL A 91 8.19 5.49 -6.23
C VAL A 91 9.09 6.71 -6.35
N GLU A 92 10.38 6.49 -6.58
CA GLU A 92 11.35 7.55 -6.86
C GLU A 92 12.10 7.21 -8.15
N VAL A 93 12.00 8.09 -9.16
CA VAL A 93 12.81 7.99 -10.38
C VAL A 93 13.97 8.96 -10.24
N THR A 94 15.20 8.46 -10.29
CA THR A 94 16.37 9.29 -9.92
C THR A 94 17.52 9.18 -10.91
N SER A 95 18.11 10.34 -11.19
CA SER A 95 19.31 10.51 -12.00
C SER A 95 20.54 10.44 -11.07
N GLY A 96 21.12 9.27 -10.86
CA GLY A 96 22.28 9.17 -9.97
C GLY A 96 23.08 7.88 -10.07
N PRO A 97 24.41 7.91 -9.86
CA PRO A 97 25.29 6.75 -10.02
C PRO A 97 25.14 5.70 -8.91
N ARG A 98 24.20 5.90 -7.99
CA ARG A 98 24.08 5.11 -6.75
C ARG A 98 23.29 3.82 -6.94
N ILE A 99 22.60 3.66 -8.06
CA ILE A 99 21.76 2.51 -8.37
C ILE A 99 21.78 2.28 -9.87
N THR A 100 22.18 1.08 -10.25
CA THR A 100 22.28 0.63 -11.64
C THR A 100 21.15 -0.30 -12.02
N GLU A 101 20.24 -0.58 -11.08
CA GLU A 101 19.05 -1.41 -11.26
C GLU A 101 17.96 -0.96 -10.27
N PRO A 102 16.68 -1.19 -10.57
CA PRO A 102 15.58 -0.88 -9.66
C PRO A 102 15.69 -1.62 -8.33
N VAL A 103 15.49 -0.93 -7.21
CA VAL A 103 15.64 -1.50 -5.86
C VAL A 103 14.64 -0.90 -4.87
N VAL A 104 14.19 -1.70 -3.91
CA VAL A 104 13.42 -1.21 -2.77
C VAL A 104 14.36 -0.80 -1.64
N LYS A 105 14.25 0.45 -1.18
CA LYS A 105 14.96 0.97 0.01
C LYS A 105 13.98 1.14 1.16
N VAL A 106 14.28 0.52 2.29
CA VAL A 106 13.54 0.72 3.54
C VAL A 106 14.18 1.90 4.28
N ILE A 107 13.45 3.01 4.42
CA ILE A 107 13.99 4.28 4.94
C ILE A 107 13.94 4.31 6.47
N SER A 108 12.91 3.72 7.07
CA SER A 108 12.75 3.68 8.53
C SER A 108 12.10 2.39 9.01
N GLN A 109 11.93 2.28 10.32
CA GLN A 109 11.16 1.19 10.94
C GLN A 109 9.65 1.32 10.71
N ASP A 110 9.17 2.45 10.19
CA ASP A 110 7.79 2.56 9.74
C ASP A 110 7.62 1.78 8.43
N PRO A 111 6.81 0.71 8.41
CA PRO A 111 6.59 -0.10 7.20
C PRO A 111 6.07 0.69 6.01
N THR A 112 5.46 1.84 6.22
CA THR A 112 4.95 2.70 5.13
C THR A 112 6.04 3.60 4.53
N GLN A 113 7.26 3.56 5.07
CA GLN A 113 8.40 4.35 4.61
C GLN A 113 9.42 3.46 3.89
N ALA A 114 8.99 2.87 2.78
CA ALA A 114 9.88 2.25 1.82
C ALA A 114 9.62 2.79 0.42
N VAL A 115 10.70 2.90 -0.35
CA VAL A 115 10.70 3.54 -1.66
C VAL A 115 11.23 2.57 -2.69
N TYR A 116 10.50 2.38 -3.77
CA TYR A 116 10.99 1.73 -4.97
C TYR A 116 11.73 2.76 -5.82
N VAL A 117 13.05 2.62 -5.86
CA VAL A 117 13.93 3.56 -6.55
C VAL A 117 14.32 3.00 -7.91
N ILE A 118 14.06 3.77 -8.96
CA ILE A 118 14.24 3.37 -10.35
C ILE A 118 15.24 4.34 -11.01
N PRO A 119 16.28 3.84 -11.70
CA PRO A 119 17.15 4.69 -12.50
C PRO A 119 16.37 5.38 -13.62
N GLU A 120 16.63 6.67 -13.87
CA GLU A 120 15.91 7.46 -14.89
C GLU A 120 15.91 6.82 -16.29
N ASP A 121 17.04 6.20 -16.69
CA ASP A 121 17.20 5.56 -18.00
C ASP A 121 16.66 4.11 -18.07
N TRP A 122 15.97 3.63 -17.02
CA TRP A 122 15.45 2.27 -16.98
C TRP A 122 14.10 2.16 -17.67
N ASP A 123 13.88 1.04 -18.37
CA ASP A 123 12.59 0.77 -19.00
C ASP A 123 11.50 0.53 -17.92
N LEU A 124 10.35 1.20 -18.03
CA LEU A 124 9.31 1.16 -17.00
C LEU A 124 8.62 -0.21 -16.91
N SER A 125 8.49 -0.93 -18.03
CA SER A 125 7.96 -2.29 -18.04
C SER A 125 8.93 -3.24 -17.35
N ASP A 126 10.23 -3.14 -17.65
CA ASP A 126 11.27 -3.91 -16.94
C ASP A 126 11.30 -3.55 -15.45
N ALA A 127 11.12 -2.29 -15.08
CA ALA A 127 11.03 -1.87 -13.68
C ALA A 127 9.79 -2.46 -12.99
N LEU A 128 8.64 -2.51 -13.67
CA LEU A 128 7.44 -3.14 -13.14
C LEU A 128 7.65 -4.64 -12.93
N ASP A 129 8.27 -5.35 -13.87
CA ASP A 129 8.58 -6.78 -13.76
C ASP A 129 9.58 -7.09 -12.64
N ARG A 130 10.46 -6.14 -12.32
CA ARG A 130 11.46 -6.29 -11.25
C ARG A 130 10.92 -6.00 -9.84
N LEU A 131 9.81 -5.28 -9.74
CA LEU A 131 9.24 -4.84 -8.47
C LEU A 131 9.03 -6.00 -7.47
N PRO A 132 8.45 -7.17 -7.85
CA PRO A 132 8.26 -8.28 -6.91
C PRO A 132 9.57 -8.82 -6.33
N ILE A 133 10.61 -8.93 -7.18
CA ILE A 133 11.92 -9.43 -6.76
C ILE A 133 12.60 -8.40 -5.84
N ALA A 134 12.61 -7.12 -6.24
CA ALA A 134 13.18 -6.04 -5.45
C ALA A 134 12.51 -5.94 -4.06
N PHE A 135 11.18 -6.07 -4.01
CA PHE A 135 10.43 -6.12 -2.75
C PHE A 135 10.80 -7.34 -1.91
N ALA A 136 10.85 -8.54 -2.50
CA ALA A 136 11.21 -9.76 -1.77
C ALA A 136 12.65 -9.73 -1.23
N THR A 137 13.57 -9.11 -1.94
CA THR A 137 14.94 -8.88 -1.45
C THR A 137 14.96 -7.94 -0.25
N ALA A 138 14.17 -6.86 -0.28
CA ALA A 138 14.12 -5.89 0.82
C ALA A 138 13.33 -6.40 2.03
N ARG A 139 12.26 -7.18 1.81
CA ARG A 139 11.32 -7.67 2.85
C ARG A 139 11.00 -9.16 2.68
N PRO A 140 11.97 -10.06 2.89
CA PRO A 140 11.82 -11.48 2.60
C PRO A 140 10.74 -12.17 3.45
N GLU A 141 10.60 -11.80 4.73
CA GLU A 141 9.56 -12.38 5.58
C GLU A 141 8.16 -12.01 5.07
N ILE A 142 7.93 -10.73 4.77
CA ILE A 142 6.65 -10.22 4.26
C ILE A 142 6.31 -10.89 2.92
N ALA A 143 7.24 -10.88 1.96
CA ALA A 143 7.02 -11.46 0.63
C ALA A 143 6.60 -12.94 0.71
N ARG A 144 7.24 -13.73 1.60
CA ARG A 144 6.88 -15.13 1.81
C ARG A 144 5.45 -15.29 2.36
N TYR A 145 4.98 -14.39 3.21
CA TYR A 145 3.59 -14.44 3.70
C TYR A 145 2.59 -14.04 2.62
N LEU A 146 2.90 -13.02 1.82
CA LEU A 146 2.06 -12.61 0.68
C LEU A 146 1.92 -13.75 -0.33
N GLU A 147 3.02 -14.44 -0.68
CA GLU A 147 2.99 -15.61 -1.56
C GLU A 147 2.08 -16.72 -1.02
N ARG A 148 2.17 -17.01 0.29
CA ARG A 148 1.31 -18.01 0.94
C ARG A 148 -0.16 -17.61 0.94
N ILE A 149 -0.45 -16.33 1.12
CA ILE A 149 -1.82 -15.81 1.06
C ILE A 149 -2.38 -15.93 -0.36
N GLU A 150 -1.59 -15.56 -1.37
CA GLU A 150 -1.97 -15.68 -2.77
C GLU A 150 -2.23 -17.15 -3.15
N GLN A 151 -1.41 -18.08 -2.66
CA GLN A 151 -1.68 -19.50 -2.81
C GLN A 151 -2.99 -19.92 -2.11
N ALA A 152 -3.25 -19.43 -0.90
CA ALA A 152 -4.48 -19.73 -0.18
C ALA A 152 -5.75 -19.20 -0.89
N LYS A 153 -5.67 -18.05 -1.57
CA LYS A 153 -6.77 -17.55 -2.42
C LYS A 153 -7.10 -18.53 -3.55
N LYS A 154 -6.07 -19.01 -4.24
CA LYS A 154 -6.20 -20.03 -5.30
C LYS A 154 -6.81 -21.33 -4.76
N ASP A 155 -6.33 -21.79 -3.61
CA ASP A 155 -6.80 -23.04 -2.99
C ASP A 155 -8.25 -22.95 -2.48
N THR A 156 -8.73 -21.74 -2.18
CA THR A 156 -10.08 -21.51 -1.64
C THR A 156 -11.11 -21.13 -2.71
N GLU A 157 -10.71 -21.08 -3.99
CA GLU A 157 -11.56 -20.68 -5.12
C GLU A 157 -12.26 -19.34 -4.88
N GLY A 158 -11.57 -18.41 -4.20
CA GLY A 158 -12.10 -17.06 -3.95
C GLY A 158 -13.04 -16.92 -2.75
N LYS A 159 -13.37 -18.01 -2.03
CA LYS A 159 -14.39 -17.99 -0.96
C LYS A 159 -14.06 -17.09 0.23
N ILE A 160 -12.78 -16.78 0.43
CA ILE A 160 -12.30 -15.98 1.56
C ILE A 160 -11.37 -14.85 1.12
N ASP A 161 -11.41 -14.45 -0.15
CA ASP A 161 -10.46 -13.47 -0.71
C ASP A 161 -10.51 -12.14 0.03
N GLU A 162 -11.69 -11.62 0.35
CA GLU A 162 -11.84 -10.37 1.09
C GLU A 162 -11.16 -10.41 2.47
N ALA A 163 -11.28 -11.55 3.17
CA ALA A 163 -10.59 -11.73 4.45
C ALA A 163 -9.07 -11.83 4.26
N LEU A 164 -8.62 -12.50 3.20
CA LEU A 164 -7.20 -12.63 2.85
C LEU A 164 -6.59 -11.30 2.37
N ASP A 165 -7.37 -10.45 1.71
CA ASP A 165 -7.01 -9.08 1.33
C ASP A 165 -6.83 -8.20 2.57
N MET A 166 -7.76 -8.31 3.53
CA MET A 166 -7.63 -7.62 4.81
C MET A 166 -6.38 -8.05 5.59
N VAL A 167 -6.09 -9.36 5.62
CA VAL A 167 -4.85 -9.86 6.23
C VAL A 167 -3.63 -9.33 5.49
N THR A 168 -3.63 -9.33 4.16
CA THR A 168 -2.54 -8.77 3.34
C THR A 168 -2.28 -7.31 3.69
N ALA A 169 -3.32 -6.47 3.73
CA ALA A 169 -3.20 -5.07 4.10
C ALA A 169 -2.60 -4.90 5.51
N LEU A 170 -3.10 -5.66 6.50
CA LEU A 170 -2.60 -5.59 7.88
C LEU A 170 -1.13 -6.00 8.01
N ILE A 171 -0.68 -7.01 7.24
CA ILE A 171 0.73 -7.42 7.24
C ILE A 171 1.60 -6.29 6.69
N LEU A 172 1.20 -5.70 5.56
CA LEU A 172 1.94 -4.60 4.94
C LEU A 172 1.99 -3.37 5.85
N GLU A 173 0.88 -3.05 6.53
CA GLU A 173 0.80 -1.87 7.40
C GLU A 173 1.54 -2.00 8.74
N THR A 174 1.71 -3.21 9.25
CA THR A 174 2.33 -3.45 10.56
C THR A 174 3.78 -3.94 10.47
N ASP A 175 4.22 -4.39 9.30
CA ASP A 175 5.45 -5.18 9.13
C ASP A 175 5.52 -6.43 10.02
N ASP A 176 4.40 -6.86 10.61
CA ASP A 176 4.35 -7.94 11.61
C ASP A 176 3.40 -9.07 11.17
N PRO A 177 3.84 -9.93 10.24
CA PRO A 177 3.01 -11.01 9.75
C PRO A 177 2.63 -12.02 10.82
N ARG A 178 3.47 -12.19 11.86
CA ARG A 178 3.21 -13.15 12.93
C ARG A 178 2.16 -12.61 13.88
N GLY A 179 2.30 -11.36 14.32
CA GLY A 179 1.32 -10.71 15.18
C GLY A 179 -0.06 -10.62 14.53
N VAL A 180 -0.13 -10.31 13.23
CA VAL A 180 -1.40 -10.32 12.48
C VAL A 180 -2.05 -11.70 12.49
N LEU A 181 -1.27 -12.76 12.21
CA LEU A 181 -1.80 -14.12 12.21
C LEU A 181 -2.25 -14.59 13.59
N ASP A 182 -1.49 -14.29 14.64
CA ASP A 182 -1.84 -14.61 16.01
C ASP A 182 -3.18 -13.96 16.40
N GLU A 183 -3.38 -12.71 15.99
CA GLU A 183 -4.61 -11.96 16.25
C GLU A 183 -5.80 -12.52 15.46
N VAL A 184 -5.62 -12.84 14.18
CA VAL A 184 -6.66 -13.49 13.36
C VAL A 184 -7.07 -14.84 13.95
N VAL A 185 -6.11 -15.66 14.37
CA VAL A 185 -6.36 -16.95 15.04
C VAL A 185 -7.12 -16.75 16.36
N ARG A 186 -6.75 -15.74 17.15
CA ARG A 186 -7.43 -15.38 18.40
C ARG A 186 -8.90 -15.03 18.14
N ILE A 187 -9.17 -14.18 17.15
CA ILE A 187 -10.53 -13.79 16.76
C ILE A 187 -11.34 -15.01 16.29
N CYS A 188 -10.76 -15.86 15.43
CA CYS A 188 -11.43 -17.07 14.94
C CYS A 188 -11.81 -18.02 16.08
N ARG A 189 -10.94 -18.19 17.08
CA ARG A 189 -11.23 -18.99 18.27
C ARG A 189 -12.38 -18.37 19.08
N GLN A 190 -12.36 -17.07 19.28
CA GLN A 190 -13.40 -16.35 20.02
C GLN A 190 -14.78 -16.46 19.34
N VAL A 191 -14.85 -16.26 18.02
CA VAL A 191 -16.10 -16.43 17.27
C VAL A 191 -16.63 -17.86 17.34
N ARG A 192 -15.75 -18.87 17.32
CA ARG A 192 -16.15 -20.27 17.48
C ARG A 192 -16.70 -20.54 18.87
N THR A 193 -16.04 -20.08 19.93
CA THR A 193 -16.52 -20.26 21.31
C THR A 193 -17.87 -19.59 21.53
N ASP A 194 -18.08 -18.39 20.98
CA ASP A 194 -19.33 -17.64 21.14
C ASP A 194 -20.51 -18.33 20.42
N ARG A 195 -20.26 -18.88 19.22
CA ARG A 195 -21.27 -19.69 18.51
C ARG A 195 -21.61 -20.99 19.24
N SER A 196 -20.61 -21.64 19.84
CA SER A 196 -20.84 -22.87 20.64
C SER A 196 -21.59 -22.58 21.94
N ALA A 197 -21.38 -21.41 22.56
CA ALA A 197 -22.08 -21.00 23.77
C ALA A 197 -23.54 -20.57 23.52
N GLY A 198 -23.82 -19.93 22.38
CA GLY A 198 -25.20 -19.56 21.99
C GLY A 198 -26.06 -20.72 21.47
N GLY A 199 -25.46 -21.88 21.21
CA GLY A 199 -26.13 -23.09 20.73
C GLY A 199 -26.42 -24.14 21.80
N ALA A 200 -26.04 -23.90 23.06
CA ALA A 200 -26.42 -24.80 24.14
C ALA A 200 -27.95 -24.71 24.34
N PRO A 201 -28.72 -25.80 24.16
CA PRO A 201 -30.11 -25.80 24.56
C PRO A 201 -30.15 -25.51 26.06
N ALA A 202 -31.08 -24.67 26.49
CA ALA A 202 -31.45 -24.59 27.89
C ALA A 202 -31.97 -25.98 28.31
N GLU A 203 -31.06 -26.84 28.77
CA GLU A 203 -31.43 -28.03 29.52
C GLU A 203 -31.91 -27.59 30.90
N ALA A 204 -33.12 -28.06 31.20
CA ALA A 204 -33.77 -28.21 32.50
C ALA A 204 -34.36 -26.96 33.18
N ALA A 205 -35.69 -26.97 33.35
CA ALA A 205 -36.32 -27.56 34.54
C ALA A 205 -37.75 -28.02 34.24
#